data_AF-A0A849T8S4-F1
#
_entry.id   AF-A0A849T8S4-F1
#
_cell.length_a   1.000
_cell.length_b   1.000
_cell.length_c   1.000
_cell.angle_alpha   90.00
_cell.angle_beta   90.00
_cell.angle_gamma   90.00
#
_symmetry.space_group_name_H-M   'P 1'
#
loop_
_entity.id
_entity.type
_entity.pdbx_description
1 polymer ?
#
loop_
_entity_poly.entity_id
_entity_poly.type
_entity_poly.pdbx_seq_one_letter_code
_entity_poly.pdbx_strand_id
1 'polypeptide(L)'
;MDLEVLKKKLSAFKGDGGRTRNVSDVLLLEILSAWEHFSGPARDFYKALGVSQKGISSMLGKAKRLKREGATMPFSEVKIDGISNIVDSNSVLCDIEVTDNNKVIRFRKVDLLIEYLKKVA
;
A
#
# COMPACT_ATOMS: atom_id res chain seq x y z
N MET A 1 6.31 -2.68 2.25
CA MET A 1 7.19 -3.55 1.44
C MET A 1 7.48 -4.80 2.25
N ASP A 2 7.47 -5.99 1.63
CA ASP A 2 7.73 -7.25 2.33
C ASP A 2 9.18 -7.36 2.83
N LEU A 3 9.36 -7.92 4.03
CA LEU A 3 10.65 -8.08 4.70
C LEU A 3 11.57 -9.04 3.93
N GLU A 4 11.01 -10.02 3.23
CA GLU A 4 11.81 -10.93 2.39
C GLU A 4 12.47 -10.21 1.21
N VAL A 5 11.73 -9.30 0.57
CA VAL A 5 12.27 -8.50 -0.53
C VAL A 5 13.36 -7.54 -0.02
N LEU A 6 13.15 -6.92 1.14
CA LEU A 6 14.16 -6.07 1.77
C LEU A 6 15.42 -6.85 2.13
N LYS A 7 15.29 -8.07 2.66
CA LYS A 7 16.42 -8.97 2.94
C LYS A 7 17.22 -9.28 1.67
N LYS A 8 16.55 -9.54 0.56
CA LYS A 8 17.18 -9.80 -0.75
C LYS A 8 17.87 -8.55 -1.31
N LYS A 9 17.25 -7.37 -1.19
CA LYS A 9 17.90 -6.11 -1.57
C LYS A 9 19.15 -5.85 -0.71
N LEU A 10 19.07 -6.10 0.59
CA LEU A 10 20.19 -5.94 1.52
C LEU A 10 21.35 -6.90 1.28
N SER A 11 21.10 -8.10 0.73
CA SER A 11 22.18 -9.04 0.47
C SER A 11 23.16 -8.54 -0.61
N ALA A 12 22.70 -7.67 -1.53
CA ALA A 12 23.57 -7.04 -2.53
C ALA A 12 24.60 -6.07 -1.93
N PHE A 13 24.40 -5.63 -0.69
CA PHE A 13 25.28 -4.69 0.02
C PHE A 13 26.21 -5.38 1.04
N LYS A 14 26.24 -6.72 1.06
CA LYS A 14 27.16 -7.48 1.90
C LYS A 14 28.52 -7.58 1.20
N GLY A 15 29.57 -7.09 1.87
CA GLY A 15 30.94 -7.29 1.41
C GLY A 15 31.53 -8.62 1.86
N ASP A 16 32.79 -8.88 1.50
CA ASP A 16 33.52 -10.13 1.74
C ASP A 16 33.58 -10.58 3.20
N GLY A 17 33.41 -9.66 4.16
CA GLY A 17 33.33 -9.95 5.59
C GLY A 17 31.91 -10.17 6.13
N GLY A 18 30.90 -10.35 5.29
CA GLY A 18 29.49 -10.52 5.69
C GLY A 18 28.83 -9.27 6.28
N ARG A 19 29.53 -8.14 6.30
CA ARG A 19 29.04 -6.86 6.84
C ARG A 19 28.31 -6.08 5.74
N THR A 20 27.11 -5.65 6.05
CA THR A 20 26.35 -4.73 5.18
C THR A 20 26.97 -3.34 5.24
N ARG A 21 27.43 -2.81 4.09
CA ARG A 21 28.04 -1.48 3.98
C ARG A 21 27.51 -0.77 2.74
N ASN A 22 27.59 0.56 2.74
CA ASN A 22 27.23 1.41 1.59
C ASN A 22 25.81 1.17 1.05
N VAL A 23 24.85 0.94 1.94
CA VAL A 23 23.42 0.81 1.60
C VAL A 23 22.96 2.12 0.98
N SER A 24 22.35 2.05 -0.21
CA SER A 24 21.80 3.20 -0.92
C SER A 24 20.74 3.94 -0.10
N ASP A 25 20.65 5.26 -0.23
CA ASP A 25 19.67 6.09 0.47
C ASP A 25 18.22 5.66 0.21
N VAL A 26 17.89 5.24 -1.01
CA VAL A 26 16.57 4.68 -1.35
C VAL A 26 16.25 3.46 -0.50
N LEU A 27 17.15 2.48 -0.44
CA LEU A 27 16.96 1.29 0.38
C LEU A 27 16.91 1.61 1.89
N LEU A 28 17.63 2.63 2.36
CA LEU A 28 17.51 3.10 3.75
C LEU A 28 16.11 3.64 4.05
N LEU A 29 15.53 4.40 3.13
CA LEU A 29 14.16 4.92 3.24
C LEU A 29 13.12 3.80 3.16
N GLU A 30 13.31 2.80 2.31
CA GLU A 30 12.43 1.61 2.24
C GLU A 30 12.45 0.83 3.57
N ILE A 31 13.63 0.66 4.17
CA ILE A 31 13.80 -0.02 5.46
C ILE A 31 13.16 0.79 6.59
N LEU A 32 13.30 2.12 6.59
CA LEU A 32 12.63 2.98 7.55
C LEU A 32 11.10 2.89 7.41
N SER A 33 10.59 2.93 6.19
CA SER A 33 9.17 2.78 5.93
C SER A 33 8.65 1.42 6.42
N ALA A 34 9.36 0.33 6.15
CA ALA A 34 9.00 -0.99 6.66
C ALA A 34 9.06 -1.08 8.19
N TRP A 35 10.05 -0.44 8.83
CA TRP A 35 10.15 -0.36 10.28
C TRP A 35 8.98 0.39 10.91
N GLU A 36 8.56 1.50 10.30
CA GLU A 36 7.42 2.31 10.77
C GLU A 36 6.08 1.56 10.69
N HIS A 37 5.92 0.63 9.75
CA HIS A 37 4.71 -0.20 9.57
C HIS A 37 4.79 -1.56 10.29
N PHE A 38 5.93 -1.89 10.89
CA PHE A 38 6.11 -3.19 11.54
C PHE A 38 5.51 -3.16 12.95
N SER A 39 4.56 -4.06 13.21
CA SER A 39 3.83 -4.15 14.48
C SER A 39 4.40 -5.20 15.46
N GLY A 40 5.39 -5.99 15.03
CA GLY A 40 5.98 -7.05 15.84
C GLY A 40 7.13 -6.59 16.75
N PRO A 41 7.74 -7.53 17.50
CA PRO A 41 8.92 -7.27 18.31
C PRO A 41 10.12 -6.84 17.46
N ALA A 42 10.87 -5.82 17.92
CA ALA A 42 12.06 -5.30 17.25
C ALA A 42 13.05 -6.39 16.82
N ARG A 43 13.26 -7.40 17.67
CA ARG A 43 14.16 -8.54 17.40
C ARG A 43 13.76 -9.32 16.16
N ASP A 44 12.46 -9.49 15.91
CA ASP A 44 11.95 -10.27 14.79
C ASP A 44 12.18 -9.53 13.48
N PHE A 45 12.03 -8.21 13.47
CA PHE A 45 12.41 -7.38 12.33
C PHE A 45 13.90 -7.54 11.98
N TYR A 46 14.78 -7.52 12.99
CA TYR A 46 16.22 -7.65 12.78
C TYR A 46 16.58 -9.02 12.22
N LYS A 47 15.96 -10.07 12.76
CA LYS A 47 16.12 -11.45 12.31
C LYS A 47 15.59 -11.64 10.88
N ALA A 48 14.44 -11.06 10.56
CA ALA A 48 13.85 -11.12 9.22
C ALA A 48 14.78 -10.50 8.17
N LEU A 49 15.38 -9.33 8.46
CA LEU A 49 16.34 -8.68 7.56
C LEU A 49 17.73 -9.34 7.55
N GLY A 50 18.03 -10.22 8.51
CA GLY A 50 19.35 -10.85 8.63
C GLY A 50 20.47 -9.86 8.94
N VAL A 51 20.16 -8.81 9.70
CA VAL A 51 21.09 -7.74 10.10
C VAL A 51 21.21 -7.70 11.63
N SER A 52 22.40 -7.39 12.13
CA SER A 52 22.60 -7.22 13.58
C SER A 52 21.85 -5.98 14.10
N GLN A 53 21.51 -5.99 15.40
CA GLN A 53 20.89 -4.84 16.06
C GLN A 53 21.71 -3.55 15.88
N LYS A 54 23.05 -3.62 15.97
CA LYS A 54 23.90 -2.45 15.75
C LYS A 54 23.84 -1.96 14.30
N GLY A 55 23.80 -2.88 13.33
CA GLY A 55 23.70 -2.55 11.91
C GLY A 55 22.40 -1.84 11.58
N ILE A 56 21.28 -2.40 12.02
CA ILE A 56 19.95 -1.84 11.75
C ILE A 56 19.73 -0.51 12.48
N SER A 57 20.21 -0.34 13.72
CA SER A 57 20.15 0.95 14.42
C SER A 57 20.91 2.05 13.67
N SER A 58 22.09 1.74 13.12
CA SER A 58 22.85 2.70 12.30
C SER A 58 22.11 3.07 11.02
N MET A 59 21.52 2.08 10.35
CA MET A 59 20.75 2.29 9.11
C MET A 59 19.49 3.13 9.36
N LEU A 60 18.72 2.82 10.40
CA LEU A 60 17.54 3.60 10.78
C LEU A 60 17.89 5.03 11.18
N GLY A 61 19.01 5.23 11.88
CA GLY A 61 19.50 6.57 12.21
C GLY A 61 19.81 7.41 10.98
N LYS A 62 20.50 6.82 9.98
CA LYS A 62 20.77 7.47 8.69
C LYS A 62 19.49 7.74 7.91
N ALA A 63 18.59 6.77 7.83
CA ALA A 63 17.32 6.91 7.13
C ALA A 63 16.44 8.02 7.73
N LYS A 64 16.37 8.12 9.06
CA LYS A 64 15.64 9.19 9.76
C LYS A 64 16.27 10.55 9.51
N ARG A 65 17.60 10.64 9.40
CA ARG A 65 18.28 11.87 9.01
C ARG A 65 17.89 12.28 7.58
N LEU A 66 17.98 11.36 6.63
CA LEU A 66 17.58 11.59 5.23
C LEU A 66 16.12 12.07 5.12
N LYS A 67 15.19 11.42 5.84
CA LYS A 67 13.78 11.83 5.88
C LYS A 67 13.58 13.25 6.44
N ARG A 68 14.37 13.65 7.45
CA ARG A 68 14.36 15.03 7.99
C ARG A 68 14.96 16.06 7.04
N GLU A 69 15.95 15.66 6.23
CA GLU A 69 16.60 16.49 5.21
C GLU A 69 15.76 16.63 3.93
N GLY A 70 14.58 15.99 3.87
CA GLY A 70 13.66 16.07 2.73
C GLY A 70 13.92 15.06 1.63
N ALA A 71 14.78 14.05 1.85
CA ALA A 71 14.96 12.97 0.89
C ALA A 71 13.68 12.15 0.77
N THR A 72 13.20 12.00 -0.46
CA THR A 72 12.00 11.23 -0.79
C THR A 72 12.37 9.95 -1.52
N MET A 73 11.55 8.90 -1.35
CA MET A 73 11.68 7.72 -2.20
C MET A 73 11.18 8.06 -3.61
N PRO A 74 11.85 7.58 -4.67
CA PRO A 74 11.35 7.75 -6.02
C PRO A 74 9.98 7.08 -6.16
N PHE A 75 9.08 7.72 -6.90
CA PHE A 75 7.77 7.13 -7.20
C PHE A 75 7.96 5.85 -8.03
N SER A 76 7.35 4.76 -7.58
CA SER A 76 7.27 3.51 -8.33
C SER A 76 5.82 3.29 -8.71
N GLU A 77 5.51 3.45 -9.99
CA GLU A 77 4.18 3.13 -10.52
C GLU A 77 3.92 1.63 -10.37
N VAL A 78 2.94 1.27 -9.55
CA VAL A 78 2.50 -0.12 -9.43
C VAL A 78 1.44 -0.35 -10.49
N LYS A 79 1.81 -1.06 -11.55
CA LYS A 79 0.83 -1.55 -12.53
C LYS A 79 -0.01 -2.63 -11.85
N ILE A 80 -1.26 -2.30 -11.54
CA ILE A 80 -2.21 -3.25 -10.97
C ILE A 80 -2.94 -3.90 -12.14
N ASP A 81 -2.51 -5.10 -12.53
CA ASP A 81 -3.24 -5.91 -13.50
C ASP A 81 -4.61 -6.27 -12.91
N GLY A 82 -5.67 -5.73 -13.51
CA GLY A 82 -7.06 -5.87 -13.03
C GLY A 82 -7.74 -4.55 -12.69
N ILE A 83 -6.98 -3.48 -12.42
CA ILE A 83 -7.51 -2.11 -12.51
C ILE A 83 -7.25 -1.66 -13.93
N SER A 84 -8.08 -2.16 -14.85
CA SER A 84 -8.31 -1.35 -16.03
C SER A 84 -8.78 0.01 -15.51
N ASN A 85 -8.35 1.10 -16.13
CA ASN A 85 -9.13 2.34 -16.14
C ASN A 85 -10.46 2.12 -16.90
N ILE A 86 -11.12 1.00 -16.65
CA ILE A 86 -12.56 0.94 -16.66
C ILE A 86 -12.90 1.85 -15.49
N VAL A 87 -13.12 3.13 -15.79
CA VAL A 87 -14.27 3.80 -15.22
C VAL A 87 -15.35 2.75 -15.31
N ASP A 88 -15.68 2.12 -14.18
CA ASP A 88 -16.80 1.20 -14.10
C ASP A 88 -17.98 2.01 -14.61
N SER A 89 -18.24 1.87 -15.90
CA SER A 89 -19.48 2.25 -16.54
C SER A 89 -20.62 1.39 -15.94
N ASN A 90 -20.25 0.41 -15.11
CA ASN A 90 -21.08 -0.39 -14.23
C ASN A 90 -21.03 0.02 -12.75
N SER A 91 -20.35 1.11 -12.36
CA SER A 91 -20.72 1.80 -11.14
C SER A 91 -22.16 2.18 -11.38
N VAL A 92 -23.06 1.54 -10.66
CA VAL A 92 -24.48 1.64 -10.94
C VAL A 92 -24.87 3.06 -10.55
N LEU A 93 -24.76 3.98 -11.51
CA LEU A 93 -25.38 5.30 -11.51
C LEU A 93 -26.89 5.04 -11.50
N CYS A 94 -27.40 4.76 -10.31
CA CYS A 94 -28.82 4.79 -10.02
C CYS A 94 -29.11 6.20 -9.56
N ASP A 95 -29.74 6.99 -10.43
CA ASP A 95 -30.12 8.36 -10.12
C ASP A 95 -31.38 8.44 -9.25
N ILE A 96 -32.12 7.34 -9.14
CA ILE A 96 -33.45 7.30 -8.53
C ILE A 96 -33.57 6.14 -7.54
N GLU A 97 -33.80 6.48 -6.28
CA GLU A 97 -34.12 5.55 -5.20
C GLU A 97 -35.53 5.82 -4.68
N VAL A 98 -36.31 4.75 -4.51
CA VAL A 98 -37.65 4.79 -3.89
C VAL A 98 -37.69 3.77 -2.76
N THR A 99 -38.21 4.20 -1.61
CA THR A 99 -38.45 3.32 -0.48
C THR A 99 -39.91 2.87 -0.49
N ASP A 100 -40.13 1.57 -0.59
CA ASP A 100 -41.46 0.96 -0.53
C ASP A 100 -41.43 -0.29 0.35
N ASN A 101 -42.39 -0.41 1.28
CA ASN A 101 -42.49 -1.54 2.23
C ASN A 101 -41.16 -1.92 2.91
N ASN A 102 -40.43 -0.93 3.44
CA ASN A 102 -39.10 -1.07 4.05
C ASN A 102 -38.01 -1.66 3.14
N LYS A 103 -38.21 -1.67 1.83
CA LYS A 103 -37.21 -2.05 0.83
C LYS A 103 -36.82 -0.83 0.00
N VAL A 104 -35.53 -0.73 -0.31
CA VAL A 104 -35.03 0.30 -1.24
C VAL A 104 -35.02 -0.30 -2.63
N ILE A 105 -35.76 0.32 -3.54
CA ILE A 105 -35.83 -0.04 -4.96
C ILE A 105 -35.09 1.02 -5.75
N ARG A 106 -34.18 0.59 -6.61
CA ARG A 106 -33.33 1.47 -7.41
C ARG A 106 -33.69 1.37 -8.88
N PHE A 107 -33.98 2.51 -9.51
CA PHE A 107 -34.35 2.58 -10.92
C PHE A 107 -33.24 3.23 -11.73
N ARG A 108 -32.99 2.68 -12.93
CA ARG A 108 -32.01 3.24 -13.89
C ARG A 108 -32.62 4.25 -14.86
N LYS A 109 -33.93 4.21 -15.06
CA LYS A 109 -34.67 5.08 -15.99
C LYS A 109 -35.97 5.51 -15.34
N VAL A 110 -36.37 6.76 -15.59
CA VAL A 110 -37.65 7.32 -15.12
C VAL A 110 -38.83 6.48 -15.63
N ASP A 111 -38.76 5.96 -16.86
CA ASP A 111 -39.85 5.14 -17.43
C ASP A 111 -40.13 3.87 -16.62
N LEU A 112 -39.09 3.22 -16.10
CA LEU A 112 -39.23 2.02 -15.26
C LEU A 112 -39.85 2.34 -13.90
N LEU A 113 -39.54 3.51 -13.34
CA LEU A 113 -40.21 4.02 -12.15
C LEU A 113 -41.69 4.26 -12.45
N ILE A 114 -42.02 4.92 -13.56
CA ILE A 114 -43.41 5.22 -13.93
C ILE A 114 -44.21 3.92 -14.14
N GLU A 115 -43.63 2.92 -14.80
CA GLU A 115 -44.27 1.60 -14.94
C GLU A 115 -44.49 0.91 -13.59
N TYR A 116 -43.53 0.99 -12.67
CA TYR A 116 -43.69 0.47 -11.31
C TYR A 116 -44.84 1.18 -10.58
N LEU A 117 -44.84 2.52 -10.57
CA LEU A 117 -45.87 3.30 -9.90
C LEU A 117 -47.27 3.07 -10.49
N LYS A 118 -47.38 2.88 -11.81
CA LYS A 118 -48.65 2.52 -12.48
C LYS A 118 -49.16 1.12 -12.11
N LYS A 119 -48.29 0.21 -11.68
CA LYS A 119 -48.68 -1.15 -11.27
C LYS A 119 -49.04 -1.22 -9.78
N VAL A 120 -48.49 -0.32 -8.97
CA VAL A 120 -48.65 -0.32 -7.51
C VAL A 120 -49.75 0.65 -7.06
N ALA A 121 -50.08 1.67 -7.88
CA ALA A 121 -51.30 2.46 -7.77
C ALA A 121 -52.52 1.72 -8.33
#